data_AF-A0A3D1TRE0-F1
#
_entry.id   AF-A0A3D1TRE0-F1
#
_cell.length_a   1.000
_cell.length_b   1.000
_cell.length_c   1.000
_cell.angle_alpha   90.00
_cell.angle_beta   90.00
_cell.angle_gamma   90.00
#
_symmetry.space_group_name_H-M   'P 1'
#
loop_
_entity.id
_entity.type
_entity.pdbx_description
1 polymer ?
#
loop_
_entity_poly.entity_id
_entity_poly.type
_entity_poly.pdbx_seq_one_letter_code
_entity_poly.pdbx_strand_id
1 'polypeptide(L)'
;MEGPGERRFDLSAAKATAIEAARTWQLELEEPFALSFVSYVAPAGRAVLKVAWEGDDESLHEGEALERWNGDGAVRLLRRSGRALLEERALPGHDLSALPDAEATAIAVDLASRLWRRAGPPFRPVAPELPRWLDVAERKGSELVPFARRLLGELEAGADWLVHWRLPPPQHASPRRAIRCD
;
A
#
# COMPACT_ATOMS: atom_id res chain seq x y z
N MET A 1 22.87 -2.40 22.92
CA MET A 1 21.42 -2.12 22.86
C MET A 1 21.00 -2.30 21.42
N GLU A 2 20.35 -3.42 21.12
CA GLU A 2 19.70 -3.63 19.82
C GLU A 2 18.40 -2.81 19.82
N GLY A 3 18.20 -1.99 18.79
CA GLY A 3 16.93 -1.28 18.58
C GLY A 3 15.78 -2.26 18.37
N PRO A 4 14.51 -1.84 18.50
CA PRO A 4 13.37 -2.73 18.29
C PRO A 4 13.49 -3.35 16.90
N GLY A 5 13.70 -4.66 16.86
CA GLY A 5 14.08 -5.38 15.63
C GLY A 5 13.15 -5.02 14.49
N GLU A 6 13.70 -4.37 13.46
CA GLU A 6 13.07 -4.26 12.16
C GLU A 6 12.77 -5.69 11.72
N ARG A 7 11.50 -6.09 11.82
CA ARG A 7 11.05 -7.35 11.23
C ARG A 7 11.23 -7.22 9.73
N ARG A 8 12.39 -7.64 9.25
CA ARG A 8 12.71 -7.72 7.83
C ARG A 8 11.94 -8.93 7.31
N PHE A 9 10.92 -8.68 6.50
CA PHE A 9 10.17 -9.75 5.87
C PHE A 9 11.10 -10.54 4.94
N ASP A 10 10.93 -11.86 4.88
CA ASP A 10 11.61 -12.66 3.85
C ASP A 10 10.94 -12.37 2.50
N LEU A 11 11.68 -11.68 1.63
CA LEU A 11 11.23 -11.29 0.30
C LEU A 11 11.74 -12.23 -0.79
N SER A 12 12.30 -13.40 -0.44
CA SER A 12 12.87 -14.34 -1.41
C SER A 12 11.86 -14.77 -2.47
N ALA A 13 10.62 -15.07 -2.08
CA ALA A 13 9.55 -15.41 -3.01
C ALA A 13 9.13 -14.23 -3.91
N ALA A 14 9.04 -13.02 -3.33
CA ALA A 14 8.73 -11.80 -4.08
C ALA A 14 9.84 -11.49 -5.11
N LYS A 15 11.12 -11.64 -4.73
CA LYS A 15 12.27 -11.50 -5.62
C LYS A 15 12.27 -12.54 -6.74
N ALA A 16 11.99 -13.80 -6.44
CA ALA A 16 11.89 -14.86 -7.46
C ALA A 16 10.79 -14.54 -8.48
N THR A 17 9.63 -14.08 -8.01
CA THR A 17 8.52 -13.64 -8.85
C THR A 17 8.91 -12.43 -9.72
N ALA A 18 9.64 -11.46 -9.16
CA ALA A 18 10.11 -10.29 -9.90
C ALA A 18 11.07 -10.68 -11.01
N ILE A 19 12.02 -11.59 -10.75
CA ILE A 19 12.97 -12.07 -11.75
C ILE A 19 12.25 -12.78 -12.90
N GLU A 20 11.24 -13.59 -12.60
CA GLU A 20 10.47 -14.29 -13.62
C GLU A 20 9.60 -13.35 -14.45
N ALA A 21 8.95 -12.37 -13.80
CA ALA A 21 8.21 -11.32 -14.49
C ALA A 21 9.13 -10.48 -15.39
N ALA A 22 10.33 -10.12 -14.92
CA ALA A 22 11.32 -9.39 -15.70
C ALA A 22 11.77 -10.18 -16.93
N ARG A 23 12.03 -11.49 -16.81
CA ARG A 23 12.33 -12.35 -17.97
C ARG A 23 11.19 -12.38 -18.97
N THR A 24 9.97 -12.60 -18.49
CA THR A 24 8.76 -12.67 -19.33
C THR A 24 8.50 -11.35 -20.07
N TRP A 25 8.73 -10.23 -19.41
CA TRP A 25 8.51 -8.90 -19.96
C TRP A 25 9.75 -8.28 -20.61
N GLN A 26 10.85 -9.03 -20.69
CA GLN A 26 12.13 -8.61 -21.29
C GLN A 26 12.66 -7.30 -20.68
N LEU A 27 12.64 -7.24 -19.34
CA LEU A 27 13.11 -6.10 -18.54
C LEU A 27 14.52 -6.38 -17.99
N GLU A 28 15.35 -5.34 -17.98
CA GLU A 28 16.59 -5.31 -17.22
C GLU A 28 16.31 -4.65 -15.87
N LEU A 29 16.42 -5.42 -14.78
CA LEU A 29 16.23 -4.89 -13.42
C LEU A 29 17.51 -4.19 -12.95
N GLU A 30 17.33 -2.97 -12.45
CA GLU A 30 18.37 -2.20 -11.75
C GLU A 30 18.43 -2.61 -10.26
N GLU A 31 19.33 -1.98 -9.50
CA GLU A 31 19.43 -2.22 -8.06
C GLU A 31 18.10 -1.89 -7.35
N PRO A 32 17.56 -2.81 -6.52
CA PRO A 32 16.33 -2.57 -5.78
C PRO A 32 16.41 -1.34 -4.86
N PHE A 33 15.27 -0.69 -4.64
CA PHE A 33 15.21 0.44 -3.70
C PHE A 33 15.47 -0.03 -2.26
N ALA A 34 16.41 0.65 -1.58
CA ALA A 34 16.84 0.28 -0.23
C ALA A 34 15.74 0.40 0.85
N LEU A 35 14.73 1.26 0.63
CA LEU A 35 13.67 1.55 1.59
C LEU A 35 12.40 0.71 1.37
N SER A 36 12.48 -0.39 0.63
CA SER A 36 11.34 -1.31 0.46
C SER A 36 11.46 -2.52 1.40
N PHE A 37 10.65 -2.51 2.46
CA PHE A 37 10.74 -3.50 3.55
C PHE A 37 9.69 -4.61 3.49
N VAL A 38 8.61 -4.41 2.74
CA VAL A 38 7.45 -5.33 2.63
C VAL A 38 7.16 -5.74 1.18
N SER A 39 8.03 -5.35 0.25
CA SER A 39 7.92 -5.65 -1.18
C SER A 39 9.32 -5.71 -1.79
N TYR A 40 9.47 -6.50 -2.85
CA TYR A 40 10.62 -6.35 -3.73
C TYR A 40 10.29 -5.26 -4.76
N VAL A 41 11.09 -4.19 -4.83
CA VAL A 41 10.86 -3.08 -5.75
C VAL A 41 12.17 -2.70 -6.42
N ALA A 42 12.22 -2.81 -7.75
CA ALA A 42 13.40 -2.50 -8.54
C ALA A 42 13.06 -1.66 -9.77
N PRO A 43 13.86 -0.64 -10.11
CA PRO A 43 13.68 0.07 -11.38
C PRO A 43 13.99 -0.84 -12.58
N ALA A 44 13.40 -0.50 -13.73
CA ALA A 44 13.68 -1.07 -15.03
C ALA A 44 13.59 0.05 -16.09
N GLY A 45 14.61 0.89 -16.17
CA GLY A 45 14.64 2.06 -17.04
C GLY A 45 13.58 3.08 -16.65
N ARG A 46 12.56 3.26 -17.51
CA ARG A 46 11.42 4.17 -17.29
C ARG A 46 10.25 3.55 -16.53
N ALA A 47 10.42 2.32 -16.04
CA ALA A 47 9.43 1.61 -15.25
C ALA A 47 10.00 1.21 -13.88
N VAL A 48 9.11 0.76 -13.00
CA VAL A 48 9.45 0.14 -11.71
C VAL A 48 8.70 -1.19 -11.62
N LEU A 49 9.41 -2.27 -11.31
CA LEU A 49 8.81 -3.56 -11.01
C LEU A 49 8.64 -3.70 -9.49
N LYS A 50 7.40 -3.85 -9.06
CA LYS A 50 7.02 -4.10 -7.66
C LYS A 50 6.38 -5.48 -7.53
N VAL A 51 6.78 -6.21 -6.49
CA VAL A 51 6.12 -7.44 -6.04
C VAL A 51 5.94 -7.37 -4.53
N ALA A 52 4.69 -7.29 -4.08
CA ALA A 52 4.37 -7.32 -2.65
C ALA A 52 4.69 -8.68 -2.02
N TRP A 53 5.06 -8.67 -0.74
CA TRP A 53 5.22 -9.90 0.04
C TRP A 53 3.93 -10.75 0.00
N GLU A 54 4.07 -12.07 -0.02
CA GLU A 54 2.93 -12.98 -0.24
C GLU A 54 1.87 -12.93 0.86
N GLY A 55 2.27 -12.60 2.09
CA GLY A 55 1.37 -12.42 3.23
C GLY A 55 0.78 -11.02 3.36
N ASP A 56 1.08 -10.13 2.40
CA ASP A 56 0.49 -8.80 2.34
C ASP A 56 -0.85 -8.86 1.61
N ASP A 57 -1.92 -9.01 2.37
CA ASP A 57 -3.29 -8.96 1.87
C ASP A 57 -3.72 -7.54 1.47
N GLU A 58 -3.00 -6.51 1.90
CA GLU A 58 -3.37 -5.11 1.67
C GLU A 58 -3.08 -4.68 0.24
N SER A 59 -1.97 -5.17 -0.30
CA SER A 59 -1.54 -4.91 -1.67
C SER A 59 -2.27 -5.79 -2.70
N LEU A 60 -3.21 -6.65 -2.30
CA LEU A 60 -3.93 -7.55 -3.22
C LEU A 60 -4.66 -6.82 -4.35
N HIS A 61 -5.20 -5.63 -4.05
CA HIS A 61 -5.97 -4.83 -5.01
C HIS A 61 -5.22 -3.60 -5.53
N GLU A 62 -3.90 -3.57 -5.35
CA GLU A 62 -3.07 -2.45 -5.80
C GLU A 62 -3.09 -2.31 -7.33
N GLY A 63 -3.03 -3.43 -8.06
CA GLY A 63 -3.12 -3.42 -9.52
C GLY A 63 -4.42 -2.80 -10.02
N GLU A 64 -5.56 -3.24 -9.46
CA GLU A 64 -6.87 -2.69 -9.80
C GLU A 64 -7.00 -1.21 -9.43
N ALA A 65 -6.39 -0.78 -8.32
CA ALA A 65 -6.38 0.63 -7.91
C ALA A 65 -5.60 1.50 -8.92
N LEU A 66 -4.40 1.07 -9.32
CA LEU A 66 -3.58 1.78 -10.31
C LEU A 66 -4.24 1.80 -11.70
N GLU A 67 -4.86 0.70 -12.14
CA GLU A 67 -5.67 0.65 -13.36
C GLU A 67 -6.82 1.67 -13.30
N ARG A 68 -7.44 1.81 -12.13
CA ARG A 68 -8.54 2.74 -11.93
C ARG A 68 -8.08 4.18 -12.01
N TRP A 69 -7.04 4.57 -11.28
CA TRP A 69 -6.53 5.95 -11.30
C TRP A 69 -5.90 6.33 -12.64
N ASN A 70 -5.25 5.37 -13.32
CA ASN A 70 -4.75 5.53 -14.71
C ASN A 70 -3.94 6.82 -14.95
N GLY A 71 -3.07 7.20 -14.01
CA GLY A 71 -2.27 8.42 -14.13
C GLY A 71 -2.89 9.67 -13.48
N ASP A 72 -4.11 9.58 -12.95
CA ASP A 72 -4.76 10.70 -12.25
C ASP A 72 -4.42 10.67 -10.76
N GLY A 73 -3.35 11.37 -10.38
CA GLY A 73 -2.86 11.45 -9.01
C GLY A 73 -1.97 10.28 -8.57
N ALA A 74 -1.83 9.24 -9.39
CA ALA A 74 -0.95 8.10 -9.17
C ALA A 74 -0.17 7.76 -10.44
N VAL A 75 0.91 6.98 -10.33
CA VAL A 75 1.61 6.41 -11.49
C VAL A 75 0.71 5.46 -12.27
N ARG A 76 0.97 5.27 -13.56
CA ARG A 76 0.23 4.30 -14.38
C ARG A 76 0.71 2.87 -14.13
N LEU A 77 -0.22 1.93 -14.10
CA LEU A 77 0.11 0.52 -14.28
C LEU A 77 0.38 0.24 -15.77
N LEU A 78 1.56 -0.30 -16.06
CA LEU A 78 1.99 -0.67 -17.41
C LEU A 78 1.66 -2.13 -17.73
N ARG A 79 1.90 -3.04 -16.79
CA ARG A 79 1.63 -4.49 -16.89
C ARG A 79 1.42 -5.10 -15.52
N ARG A 80 0.74 -6.26 -15.44
CA ARG A 80 0.69 -7.07 -14.22
C ARG A 80 0.57 -8.56 -14.50
N SER A 81 1.02 -9.37 -13.54
CA SER A 81 0.80 -10.82 -13.50
C SER A 81 0.83 -11.28 -12.04
N GLY A 82 -0.31 -11.77 -11.53
CA GLY A 82 -0.45 -12.07 -10.10
C GLY A 82 -0.13 -10.84 -9.23
N ARG A 83 0.85 -10.97 -8.34
CA ARG A 83 1.34 -9.90 -7.45
C ARG A 83 2.42 -9.00 -8.08
N ALA A 84 2.88 -9.31 -9.30
CA ALA A 84 3.88 -8.49 -9.99
C ALA A 84 3.21 -7.34 -10.74
N LEU A 85 3.64 -6.12 -10.42
CA LEU A 85 3.15 -4.86 -11.01
C LEU A 85 4.32 -4.14 -11.67
N LEU A 86 4.19 -3.86 -12.97
CA LEU A 86 5.10 -2.96 -13.68
C LEU A 86 4.44 -1.59 -13.77
N GLU A 87 5.06 -0.61 -13.15
CA GLU A 87 4.52 0.74 -12.96
C GLU A 87 5.36 1.77 -13.72
N GLU A 88 4.73 2.89 -14.10
CA GLU A 88 5.45 4.06 -14.59
C GLU A 88 6.42 4.58 -13.51
N ARG A 89 7.68 4.83 -13.89
CA ARG A 89 8.63 5.48 -12.98
C ARG A 89 8.32 6.97 -12.92
N ALA A 90 8.01 7.48 -11.73
CA ALA A 90 7.81 8.90 -11.49
C ALA A 90 9.11 9.68 -11.78
N LEU A 91 9.15 10.37 -12.93
CA LEU A 91 10.30 11.14 -13.38
C LEU A 91 9.86 12.53 -13.86
N PRO A 92 10.32 13.63 -13.23
CA PRO A 92 11.14 13.66 -12.01
C PRO A 92 10.37 13.19 -10.76
N GLY A 93 11.03 12.41 -9.89
CA GLY A 93 10.45 11.88 -8.65
C GLY A 93 10.99 12.60 -7.42
N HIS A 94 10.55 13.85 -7.20
CA HIS A 94 10.95 14.62 -6.03
C HIS A 94 10.21 14.13 -4.77
N ASP A 95 10.95 13.99 -3.68
CA ASP A 95 10.38 13.62 -2.39
C ASP A 95 9.56 14.78 -1.82
N LEU A 96 8.28 14.53 -1.54
CA LEU A 96 7.37 15.52 -0.98
C LEU A 96 7.84 16.05 0.38
N SER A 97 8.58 15.23 1.14
CA SER A 97 9.13 15.60 2.46
C SER A 97 10.24 16.66 2.39
N ALA A 98 10.78 16.95 1.21
CA ALA A 98 11.76 18.02 1.01
C ALA A 98 11.12 19.42 0.92
N LEU A 99 9.78 19.51 0.81
CA LEU A 99 9.05 20.76 0.70
C LEU A 99 8.62 21.30 2.08
N PRO A 100 8.35 22.61 2.21
CA PRO A 100 7.71 23.17 3.40
C PRO A 100 6.34 22.52 3.68
N ASP A 101 6.02 22.29 4.96
CA ASP A 101 4.81 21.58 5.39
C ASP A 101 3.52 22.07 4.73
N ALA A 102 3.35 23.39 4.60
CA ALA A 102 2.15 23.98 4.00
C ALA A 102 2.00 23.61 2.52
N GLU A 103 3.10 23.59 1.76
CA GLU A 103 3.13 23.22 0.35
C GLU A 103 2.95 21.71 0.19
N ALA A 104 3.68 20.92 0.98
CA ALA A 104 3.54 19.46 1.00
C ALA A 104 2.10 19.04 1.32
N THR A 105 1.47 19.68 2.32
CA THR A 105 0.08 19.42 2.71
C THR A 105 -0.89 19.79 1.60
N ALA A 106 -0.72 20.94 0.95
CA ALA A 106 -1.58 21.35 -0.16
C ALA A 106 -1.54 20.34 -1.32
N ILE A 107 -0.34 19.87 -1.69
CA ILE A 107 -0.16 18.84 -2.71
C ILE A 107 -0.80 17.51 -2.27
N ALA A 108 -0.56 17.09 -1.02
CA ALA A 108 -1.13 15.84 -0.50
C ALA A 108 -2.67 15.87 -0.50
N VAL A 109 -3.29 16.99 -0.14
CA VAL A 109 -4.76 17.16 -0.15
C VAL A 109 -5.31 17.15 -1.58
N ASP A 110 -4.65 17.82 -2.52
CA ASP A 110 -5.03 17.80 -3.93
C ASP A 110 -4.95 16.37 -4.51
N LEU A 111 -3.85 15.64 -4.27
CA LEU A 111 -3.72 14.25 -4.68
C LEU A 111 -4.78 13.36 -4.01
N ALA A 112 -4.97 13.47 -2.70
CA ALA A 112 -5.97 12.70 -1.97
C ALA A 112 -7.37 12.91 -2.56
N SER A 113 -7.73 14.14 -2.95
CA SER A 113 -9.02 14.46 -3.56
C SER A 113 -9.25 13.76 -4.90
N ARG A 114 -8.18 13.56 -5.70
CA ARG A 114 -8.23 12.84 -6.99
C ARG A 114 -8.28 11.32 -6.79
N LEU A 115 -7.54 10.82 -5.81
CA LEU A 115 -7.48 9.40 -5.48
C LEU A 115 -8.76 8.91 -4.79
N TRP A 116 -9.48 9.81 -4.11
CA TRP A 116 -10.73 9.56 -3.41
C TRP A 116 -11.90 9.33 -4.38
N ARG A 117 -11.99 8.12 -4.92
CA ARG A 117 -13.00 7.72 -5.91
C ARG A 117 -13.94 6.67 -5.34
N ARG A 118 -15.18 6.61 -5.88
CA ARG A 118 -16.18 5.67 -5.36
C ARG A 118 -15.76 4.20 -5.53
N ALA A 119 -15.53 3.43 -4.48
CA ALA A 119 -15.23 2.00 -4.56
C ALA A 119 -16.39 1.18 -5.17
N GLY A 120 -16.04 0.24 -6.03
CA GLY A 120 -16.91 -0.90 -6.40
C GLY A 120 -16.08 -2.18 -6.28
N PRO A 121 -16.62 -3.37 -6.53
CA PRO A 121 -15.83 -4.59 -6.54
C PRO A 121 -14.56 -4.44 -7.42
N PRO A 122 -13.38 -4.90 -6.97
CA PRO A 122 -13.13 -5.73 -5.78
C PRO A 122 -12.80 -4.93 -4.49
N PHE A 123 -12.89 -3.60 -4.51
CA PHE A 123 -12.46 -2.77 -3.39
C PHE A 123 -13.38 -2.90 -2.18
N ARG A 124 -12.78 -2.90 -0.98
CA ARG A 124 -13.52 -2.88 0.29
C ARG A 124 -13.87 -1.43 0.65
N PRO A 125 -15.05 -1.19 1.27
CA PRO A 125 -15.38 0.14 1.76
C PRO A 125 -14.44 0.54 2.90
N VAL A 126 -14.13 1.84 2.98
CA VAL A 126 -13.28 2.41 4.03
C VAL A 126 -13.96 2.50 5.40
N ALA A 127 -15.29 2.64 5.42
CA ALA A 127 -16.04 2.92 6.64
C ALA A 127 -15.74 1.96 7.82
N PRO A 128 -15.61 0.64 7.62
CA PRO A 128 -15.26 -0.30 8.70
C PRO A 128 -13.84 -0.11 9.26
N GLU A 129 -12.90 0.47 8.51
CA GLU A 129 -11.51 0.67 8.94
C GLU A 129 -11.32 1.97 9.75
N LEU A 130 -12.15 2.98 9.53
CA LEU A 130 -12.01 4.30 10.16
C LEU A 130 -11.98 4.25 11.70
N PRO A 131 -12.86 3.50 12.41
CA PRO A 131 -12.78 3.39 13.86
C PRO A 131 -11.43 2.85 14.32
N ARG A 132 -10.91 1.82 13.65
CA ARG A 132 -9.64 1.19 14.00
C ARG A 132 -8.46 2.14 13.80
N TRP A 133 -8.44 2.92 12.72
CA TRP A 133 -7.40 3.91 12.49
C TRP A 133 -7.41 5.01 13.56
N LEU A 134 -8.60 5.49 13.94
CA LEU A 134 -8.75 6.49 15.00
C LEU A 134 -8.26 5.93 16.35
N ASP A 135 -8.57 4.67 16.67
CA ASP A 135 -8.08 4.03 17.89
C ASP A 135 -6.55 3.86 17.88
N VAL A 136 -5.94 3.55 16.73
CA VAL A 136 -4.48 3.49 16.58
C VAL A 136 -3.87 4.88 16.76
N ALA A 137 -4.43 5.91 16.13
CA ALA A 137 -3.95 7.28 16.23
C ALA A 137 -4.05 7.81 17.68
N GLU A 138 -5.12 7.46 18.39
CA GLU A 138 -5.35 7.81 19.79
C GLU A 138 -4.29 7.18 20.70
N ARG A 139 -4.02 5.87 20.52
CA ARG A 139 -2.93 5.19 21.23
C ARG A 139 -1.55 5.78 20.95
N LYS A 140 -1.36 6.39 19.77
CA LYS A 140 -0.14 7.10 19.39
C LYS A 140 -0.10 8.57 19.87
N GLY A 141 -1.14 9.03 20.58
CA GLY A 141 -1.19 10.38 21.15
C GLY A 141 -1.54 11.47 20.15
N SER A 142 -2.20 11.14 19.04
CA SER A 142 -2.61 12.15 18.05
C SER A 142 -3.67 13.09 18.60
N GLU A 143 -3.38 14.39 18.59
CA GLU A 143 -4.31 15.45 19.00
C GLU A 143 -5.50 15.66 18.04
N LEU A 144 -5.43 15.10 16.83
CA LEU A 144 -6.45 15.25 15.79
C LEU A 144 -7.63 14.29 15.94
N VAL A 145 -7.51 13.26 16.78
CA VAL A 145 -8.54 12.22 16.93
C VAL A 145 -9.91 12.78 17.32
N PRO A 146 -10.06 13.71 18.29
CA PRO A 146 -11.36 14.27 18.62
C PRO A 146 -12.01 15.03 17.45
N PHE A 147 -11.22 15.73 16.64
CA PHE A 147 -11.71 16.41 15.46
C PHE A 147 -12.13 15.42 14.37
N ALA A 148 -11.30 14.42 14.09
CA ALA A 148 -11.59 13.39 13.08
C ALA A 148 -12.83 12.55 13.43
N ARG A 149 -13.05 12.22 14.71
CA ARG A 149 -14.28 11.53 15.18
C ARG A 149 -15.53 12.37 14.94
N ARG A 150 -15.46 13.68 15.13
CA ARG A 150 -16.58 14.60 14.87
C ARG A 150 -16.92 14.66 13.38
N LEU A 151 -15.91 14.87 12.53
CA LEU A 151 -16.09 14.86 11.08
C LEU A 151 -16.68 13.54 10.60
N LEU A 152 -16.20 12.41 11.12
CA LEU A 152 -16.75 11.10 10.78
C LEU A 152 -18.24 10.98 11.13
N GLY A 153 -18.68 11.54 12.26
CA GLY A 153 -20.09 11.57 12.65
C GLY A 153 -20.98 12.44 11.76
N GLU A 154 -20.40 13.41 11.03
CA GLU A 154 -21.10 14.28 10.08
C GLU A 154 -21.20 13.65 8.67
N LEU A 155 -20.40 12.60 8.39
CA LEU A 155 -20.42 11.90 7.12
C LEU A 155 -21.48 10.79 7.11
N GLU A 156 -22.32 10.74 6.07
CA GLU A 156 -23.13 9.56 5.79
C GLU A 156 -22.20 8.39 5.40
N ALA A 157 -21.92 7.49 6.34
CA ALA A 157 -20.99 6.36 6.20
C ALA A 157 -21.48 5.23 5.26
N GLY A 158 -22.29 5.55 4.25
CA GLY A 158 -22.92 4.60 3.34
C GLY A 158 -22.18 4.32 2.03
N ALA A 159 -21.13 5.06 1.70
CA ALA A 159 -20.53 5.00 0.36
C ALA A 159 -19.17 4.28 0.35
N ASP A 160 -19.12 3.13 -0.32
CA ASP A 160 -18.41 2.95 -1.59
C ASP A 160 -17.29 3.97 -1.88
N TRP A 161 -16.28 4.14 -1.04
CA TRP A 161 -15.10 4.96 -1.35
C TRP A 161 -13.83 4.11 -1.22
N LEU A 162 -12.94 4.26 -2.20
CA LEU A 162 -11.71 3.48 -2.31
C LEU A 162 -10.70 3.99 -1.30
N VAL A 163 -10.24 3.11 -0.41
CA VAL A 163 -8.93 3.24 0.24
C VAL A 163 -8.18 1.93 0.08
N HIS A 164 -6.99 2.01 -0.51
CA HIS A 164 -6.08 0.88 -0.71
C HIS A 164 -5.03 0.85 0.42
N TRP A 165 -5.46 0.70 1.67
CA TRP A 165 -4.50 0.49 2.77
C TRP A 165 -5.20 -0.19 3.94
N ARG A 166 -4.69 -1.32 4.46
CA ARG A 166 -5.27 -1.95 5.64
C ARG A 166 -4.42 -1.83 6.91
N LEU A 167 -3.41 -2.60 7.23
CA LEU A 167 -2.95 -3.10 8.55
C LEU A 167 -3.87 -4.21 9.05
N PRO A 168 -3.47 -5.50 8.98
CA PRO A 168 -4.25 -6.56 9.62
C PRO A 168 -4.33 -6.32 11.14
N PRO A 169 -5.38 -6.80 11.82
CA PRO A 169 -5.35 -6.91 13.28
C PRO A 169 -4.15 -7.78 13.70
N PRO A 170 -3.54 -7.54 14.87
CA PRO A 170 -2.51 -8.43 15.38
C PRO A 170 -3.09 -9.84 15.50
N GLN A 171 -2.60 -10.77 14.68
CA GLN A 171 -2.89 -12.18 14.83
C GLN A 171 -2.16 -12.66 16.09
N HIS A 172 -2.84 -12.64 17.23
CA HIS A 172 -2.35 -13.32 18.41
C HIS A 172 -2.41 -14.84 18.15
N ALA A 173 -1.21 -15.40 17.96
CA ALA A 173 -0.76 -16.73 18.30
C ALA A 173 -1.76 -17.91 18.16
N SER A 174 -1.40 -18.83 17.26
CA SER A 174 -1.73 -20.26 17.38
C SER A 174 -1.45 -20.76 18.82
N PRO A 175 -2.30 -21.62 19.39
CA PRO A 175 -2.00 -23.04 19.25
C PRO A 175 -3.25 -23.91 19.14
N ARG A 176 -3.21 -24.93 18.28
CA ARG A 176 -3.27 -26.33 18.74
C ARG A 176 -3.18 -27.32 17.58
N ARG A 177 -2.21 -28.22 17.75
CA ARG A 177 -2.17 -29.55 17.15
C ARG A 177 -3.50 -30.29 17.38
N ALA A 178 -3.97 -30.99 16.36
CA ALA A 178 -4.39 -32.39 16.51
C ALA A 178 -4.36 -33.06 15.14
N ILE A 179 -3.33 -33.89 14.94
CA ILE A 179 -3.43 -35.04 14.05
C ILE A 179 -4.28 -36.08 14.78
N ARG A 180 -5.31 -36.61 14.14
CA ARG A 180 -5.56 -38.05 14.08
C ARG A 180 -6.52 -38.39 12.94
N CYS A 181 -6.07 -39.32 12.11
CA CYS A 181 -6.90 -40.22 11.32
C CYS A 181 -7.70 -41.11 12.29
N ASP A 182 -8.99 -41.31 12.03
CA ASP A 182 -9.53 -42.45 11.26
C ASP A 182 -10.85 -42.01 10.60
#